data_AF-A0A3C0ALY3-F1
#
_entry.id   AF-A0A3C0ALY3-F1
#
_cell.length_a   1.000
_cell.length_b   1.000
_cell.length_c   1.000
_cell.angle_alpha   90.00
_cell.angle_beta   90.00
_cell.angle_gamma   90.00
#
_symmetry.space_group_name_H-M   'P 1'
#
loop_
_entity.id
_entity.type
_entity.pdbx_description
1 polymer ?
#
loop_
_entity_poly.entity_id
_entity_poly.type
_entity_poly.pdbx_seq_one_letter_code
_entity_poly.pdbx_strand_id
1 'polypeptide(L)'
;CSDRSLIVSSTNANFSDWADLPEEQYEADKNHLIETTLDCLEQYVPNIRDRVDHLEASTPRTFQRYTQHLQGASFGTKFEGLKVSKELPEQIEGLYHAGSVGIIMSGWLGAVNYGVIVSNDVDKYLTPAAARI
;
A
#
# COMPACT_ATOMS: atom_id res chain seq x y z
N CYS A 1 -4.40 18.37 22.61
CA CYS A 1 -5.11 17.82 21.44
C CYS A 1 -4.94 18.77 20.29
N SER A 2 -4.66 18.27 19.09
CA SER A 2 -4.63 19.09 17.87
C SER A 2 -6.01 19.03 17.25
N ASP A 3 -6.63 20.18 16.95
CA ASP A 3 -7.90 20.28 16.21
C ASP A 3 -7.72 19.99 14.70
N ARG A 4 -6.83 19.05 14.37
CA ARG A 4 -6.52 18.66 13.00
C ARG A 4 -7.29 17.39 12.66
N SER A 5 -8.02 17.45 11.57
CA SER A 5 -8.76 16.32 11.02
C SER A 5 -8.09 15.84 9.75
N LEU A 6 -8.07 14.53 9.55
CA LEU A 6 -7.68 13.90 8.28
C LEU A 6 -8.87 13.09 7.79
N ILE A 7 -9.25 13.31 6.53
CA ILE A 7 -10.30 12.55 5.85
C ILE A 7 -9.62 11.82 4.70
N VAL A 8 -9.88 10.52 4.60
CA VAL A 8 -9.37 9.69 3.51
C VAL A 8 -10.56 9.12 2.76
N SER A 9 -10.61 9.40 1.45
CA SER A 9 -11.52 8.73 0.52
C SER A 9 -10.71 7.70 -0.27
N SER A 10 -11.24 6.49 -0.41
CA SER A 10 -10.59 5.43 -1.18
C SER A 10 -11.60 4.83 -2.15
N THR A 11 -11.19 4.77 -3.42
CA THR A 11 -12.00 4.26 -4.52
C THR A 11 -11.20 3.25 -5.33
N ASN A 12 -11.90 2.36 -6.04
CA ASN A 12 -11.24 1.46 -6.98
C ASN A 12 -10.85 2.24 -8.23
N ALA A 13 -9.64 1.99 -8.73
CA ALA A 13 -9.13 2.57 -9.96
C ALA A 13 -8.46 1.48 -10.81
N ASN A 14 -8.68 1.51 -12.12
CA ASN A 14 -7.98 0.64 -13.06
C ASN A 14 -6.70 1.35 -13.55
N PHE A 15 -5.57 0.64 -13.55
CA PHE A 15 -4.28 1.21 -13.93
C PHE A 15 -4.25 1.75 -15.37
N SER A 16 -4.89 1.05 -16.32
CA SER A 16 -4.90 1.43 -17.73
C SER A 16 -5.51 2.80 -17.98
N ASP A 17 -6.43 3.23 -17.12
CA ASP A 17 -7.14 4.49 -17.27
C ASP A 17 -6.22 5.69 -16.95
N TRP A 18 -5.08 5.44 -16.27
CA TRP A 18 -4.13 6.47 -15.84
C TRP A 18 -2.77 6.37 -16.52
N ALA A 19 -2.36 5.16 -16.93
CA ALA A 19 -0.98 4.82 -17.29
C ALA A 19 -0.40 5.72 -18.39
N ASP A 20 -1.20 5.96 -19.44
CA ASP A 20 -0.76 6.62 -20.67
C ASP A 20 -1.31 8.06 -20.82
N LEU A 21 -1.87 8.62 -19.74
CA LEU A 21 -2.39 9.98 -19.77
C LEU A 21 -1.25 11.01 -19.96
N PRO A 22 -1.40 11.97 -20.89
CA PRO A 22 -0.55 13.15 -20.93
C PRO A 22 -0.58 13.88 -19.59
N GLU A 23 0.53 14.51 -19.21
CA GLU A 23 0.67 15.09 -17.86
C GLU A 23 -0.41 16.14 -17.53
N GLU A 24 -0.79 16.97 -18.49
CA GLU A 24 -1.88 17.94 -18.34
C GLU A 24 -3.22 17.27 -18.04
N GLN A 25 -3.56 16.20 -18.78
CA GLN A 25 -4.79 15.44 -18.56
C GLN A 25 -4.76 14.68 -17.23
N TYR A 26 -3.60 14.12 -16.87
CA TYR A 26 -3.40 13.43 -15.60
C TYR A 26 -3.68 14.34 -14.40
N GLU A 27 -3.18 15.58 -14.42
CA GLU A 27 -3.45 16.55 -13.37
C GLU A 27 -4.90 17.06 -13.41
N ALA A 28 -5.49 17.24 -14.59
CA ALA A 28 -6.91 17.58 -14.72
C ALA A 28 -7.82 16.49 -14.12
N ASP A 29 -7.53 15.21 -14.39
CA ASP A 29 -8.32 14.07 -13.90
C ASP A 29 -8.13 13.88 -12.38
N LYS A 30 -6.94 14.12 -11.85
CA LYS A 30 -6.70 14.17 -10.39
C LYS A 30 -7.54 15.26 -9.72
N ASN A 31 -7.58 16.46 -10.31
CA ASN A 31 -8.39 17.54 -9.79
C ASN A 31 -9.88 17.21 -9.87
N HIS A 32 -10.34 16.60 -10.97
CA HIS A 32 -11.73 16.13 -11.07
C HIS A 32 -12.09 15.12 -9.98
N LEU A 33 -11.20 14.19 -9.65
CA LEU A 33 -11.39 13.24 -8.55
C LEU A 33 -11.49 13.92 -7.18
N ILE A 34 -10.66 14.95 -6.94
CA ILE A 34 -10.72 15.76 -5.71
C ILE A 34 -12.05 16.49 -5.61
N GLU A 35 -12.45 17.19 -6.67
CA GLU A 35 -13.68 18.00 -6.68
C GLU A 35 -14.93 17.15 -6.48
N THR A 36 -15.05 16.04 -7.20
CA THR A 36 -16.18 15.11 -7.04
C THR A 36 -16.22 14.45 -5.65
N THR A 37 -15.06 14.23 -5.03
CA THR A 37 -14.96 13.75 -3.65
C THR A 37 -15.45 14.81 -2.66
N LEU A 38 -15.09 16.08 -2.87
CA LEU A 38 -15.54 17.20 -2.03
C LEU A 38 -17.05 17.43 -2.15
N ASP A 39 -17.61 17.33 -3.35
CA ASP A 39 -19.06 17.46 -3.57
C ASP A 39 -19.85 16.38 -2.82
N CYS A 40 -19.33 15.16 -2.75
CA CYS A 40 -19.90 14.09 -1.94
C CYS A 40 -19.75 14.38 -0.43
N LEU A 41 -18.56 14.84 -0.02
CA LEU A 41 -18.23 15.09 1.39
C LEU A 41 -19.03 16.25 1.99
N GLU A 42 -19.33 17.28 1.20
CA GLU A 42 -20.14 18.46 1.59
C GLU A 42 -21.51 18.07 2.17
N GLN A 43 -22.07 16.93 1.74
CA GLN A 43 -23.34 16.39 2.26
C GLN A 43 -23.26 15.97 3.73
N TYR A 44 -22.05 15.63 4.21
CA TYR A 44 -21.78 15.17 5.57
C TYR A 44 -21.06 16.22 6.41
N VAL A 45 -20.23 17.05 5.76
CA VAL A 45 -19.46 18.12 6.40
C VAL A 45 -19.73 19.42 5.64
N PRO A 46 -20.76 20.18 6.05
CA PRO A 46 -21.08 21.45 5.40
C PRO A 46 -19.93 22.45 5.48
N ASN A 47 -19.75 23.21 4.40
CA ASN A 47 -18.68 24.16 4.16
C ASN A 47 -17.29 23.52 4.31
N ILE A 48 -17.09 22.26 3.89
CA ILE A 48 -15.79 21.59 4.05
C ILE A 48 -14.70 22.36 3.31
N ARG A 49 -15.03 22.94 2.16
CA ARG A 49 -14.10 23.70 1.31
C ARG A 49 -13.48 24.89 2.03
N ASP A 50 -14.20 25.54 2.93
CA ASP A 50 -13.69 26.68 3.73
C ASP A 50 -12.76 26.24 4.87
N ARG A 51 -12.72 24.93 5.15
CA ARG A 51 -12.00 24.34 6.30
C ARG A 51 -10.81 23.48 5.88
N VAL A 52 -10.61 23.29 4.58
CA VAL A 52 -9.57 22.42 4.04
C VAL A 52 -8.30 23.23 3.81
N ASP A 53 -7.23 22.81 4.46
CA ASP A 53 -5.90 23.40 4.27
C ASP A 53 -5.12 22.73 3.12
N HIS A 54 -5.38 21.44 2.83
CA HIS A 54 -4.64 20.66 1.85
C HIS A 54 -5.52 19.59 1.18
N LEU A 55 -5.34 19.43 -0.13
CA LEU A 55 -5.99 18.42 -0.96
C LEU A 55 -4.96 17.71 -1.81
N GLU A 56 -5.07 16.39 -1.89
CA GLU A 56 -4.19 15.60 -2.73
C GLU A 56 -4.88 14.31 -3.18
N ALA A 57 -4.69 13.96 -4.44
CA ALA A 57 -5.13 12.70 -5.01
C ALA A 57 -3.91 11.85 -5.40
N SER A 58 -3.90 10.62 -4.92
CA SER A 58 -2.97 9.58 -5.38
C SER A 58 -3.67 8.66 -6.38
N THR A 59 -2.96 8.28 -7.44
CA THR A 59 -3.46 7.43 -8.52
C THR A 59 -2.65 6.13 -8.58
N PRO A 60 -3.04 5.15 -9.41
CA PRO A 60 -2.19 4.00 -9.71
C PRO A 60 -0.76 4.38 -10.18
N ARG A 61 -0.58 5.48 -10.93
CA ARG A 61 0.76 6.00 -11.28
C ARG A 61 1.53 6.45 -10.04
N THR A 62 0.87 7.11 -9.09
CA THR A 62 1.48 7.50 -7.81
C THR A 62 1.95 6.27 -7.03
N PHE A 63 1.11 5.26 -6.88
CA PHE A 63 1.48 4.02 -6.19
C PHE A 63 2.64 3.31 -6.89
N GLN A 64 2.58 3.15 -8.21
CA GLN A 64 3.66 2.50 -8.96
C GLN A 64 4.99 3.25 -8.79
N ARG A 65 4.99 4.58 -8.82
CA ARG A 65 6.20 5.39 -8.62
C ARG A 65 6.82 5.18 -7.25
N TYR A 66 6.02 5.26 -6.19
CA TYR A 66 6.54 5.27 -4.81
C TYR A 66 6.71 3.90 -4.18
N THR A 67 5.91 2.92 -4.56
CA THR A 67 5.98 1.57 -3.98
C THR A 67 6.55 0.52 -4.94
N GLN A 68 6.74 0.88 -6.21
CA GLN A 68 7.16 -0.05 -7.27
C GLN A 68 6.21 -1.25 -7.43
N HIS A 69 4.99 -1.15 -6.92
CA HIS A 69 3.99 -2.19 -7.09
C HIS A 69 3.55 -2.26 -8.55
N LEU A 70 3.48 -3.48 -9.07
CA LEU A 70 3.03 -3.75 -10.43
C LEU A 70 1.65 -3.09 -10.65
N GLN A 71 1.56 -2.31 -11.73
CA GLN A 71 0.33 -1.59 -12.11
C GLN A 71 -0.27 -0.73 -10.98
N GLY A 72 0.56 -0.24 -10.05
CA GLY A 72 0.10 0.65 -9.00
C GLY A 72 -0.82 0.00 -7.97
N ALA A 73 -0.77 -1.33 -7.82
CA ALA A 73 -1.57 -2.04 -6.82
C ALA A 73 -1.30 -1.47 -5.41
N SER A 74 -2.30 -0.92 -4.73
CA SER A 74 -2.11 -0.25 -3.43
C SER A 74 -1.52 -1.15 -2.35
N PHE A 75 -1.76 -2.47 -2.45
CA PHE A 75 -1.34 -3.46 -1.46
C PHE A 75 -0.60 -4.66 -2.08
N GLY A 76 -0.17 -4.56 -3.34
CA GLY A 76 0.45 -5.67 -4.07
C GLY A 76 -0.43 -6.92 -4.12
N THR A 77 0.22 -8.09 -4.22
CA THR A 77 -0.46 -9.40 -4.23
C THR A 77 -0.66 -9.92 -2.81
N LYS A 78 -1.89 -10.40 -2.53
CA LYS A 78 -2.27 -10.93 -1.21
C LYS A 78 -2.04 -12.44 -1.15
N PHE A 79 -2.93 -13.21 -1.75
CA PHE A 79 -2.97 -14.67 -1.58
C PHE A 79 -1.93 -15.38 -2.43
N GLU A 80 -1.77 -14.94 -3.68
CA GLU A 80 -0.87 -15.52 -4.67
C GLU A 80 0.60 -15.34 -4.26
N GLY A 81 0.92 -14.21 -3.61
CA GLY A 81 2.27 -13.91 -3.16
C GLY A 81 2.70 -14.64 -1.89
N LEU A 82 1.76 -15.07 -1.03
CA LEU A 82 2.09 -15.65 0.28
C LEU A 82 2.84 -16.97 0.16
N LYS A 83 2.36 -17.86 -0.70
CA LYS A 83 3.01 -19.16 -0.92
C LYS A 83 4.43 -18.96 -1.46
N VAL A 84 4.55 -18.14 -2.51
CA VAL A 84 5.84 -17.79 -3.12
C VAL A 84 6.81 -17.24 -2.08
N SER A 85 6.35 -16.29 -1.26
CA SER A 85 7.20 -15.68 -0.24
C SER A 85 7.67 -16.66 0.84
N LYS A 86 6.83 -17.62 1.25
CA LYS A 86 7.17 -18.60 2.28
C LYS A 86 8.14 -19.68 1.79
N GLU A 87 8.05 -20.03 0.51
CA GLU A 87 8.87 -21.09 -0.09
C GLU A 87 10.25 -20.58 -0.57
N LEU A 88 10.49 -19.25 -0.56
CA LEU A 88 11.78 -18.66 -0.97
C LEU A 88 13.02 -19.27 -0.28
N PRO A 89 13.03 -19.48 1.06
CA PRO A 89 14.18 -20.09 1.74
C PRO A 89 14.45 -21.53 1.31
N GLU A 90 13.44 -22.25 0.79
CA GLU A 90 13.60 -23.62 0.27
C GLU A 90 14.26 -23.62 -1.12
N GLN A 91 14.15 -22.52 -1.87
CA GLN A 91 14.73 -22.37 -3.20
C GLN A 91 16.16 -21.78 -3.14
N ILE A 92 16.37 -20.82 -2.23
CA ILE A 92 17.65 -20.16 -2.02
C ILE A 92 17.89 -20.05 -0.52
N GLU A 93 18.88 -20.79 -0.05
CA GLU A 93 19.25 -20.82 1.36
C GLU A 93 19.60 -19.40 1.87
N GLY A 94 19.02 -19.01 3.01
CA GLY A 94 19.22 -17.70 3.60
C GLY A 94 18.45 -16.54 2.94
N LEU A 95 17.65 -16.79 1.88
CA LEU A 95 16.83 -15.77 1.25
C LEU A 95 15.42 -15.73 1.85
N TYR A 96 15.07 -14.60 2.45
CA TYR A 96 13.75 -14.36 3.03
C TYR A 96 13.11 -13.10 2.42
N HIS A 97 11.77 -13.08 2.39
CA HIS A 97 11.00 -11.93 1.95
C HIS A 97 10.05 -11.48 3.05
N ALA A 98 10.04 -10.17 3.33
CA ALA A 98 9.13 -9.52 4.24
C ALA A 98 8.67 -8.19 3.64
N GLY A 99 7.46 -7.74 3.99
CA GLY A 99 6.88 -6.50 3.49
C GLY A 99 5.36 -6.54 3.49
N SER A 100 4.73 -5.54 2.86
CA SER A 100 3.27 -5.45 2.74
C SER A 100 2.68 -6.33 1.64
N VAL A 101 3.53 -6.98 0.85
CA VAL A 101 3.18 -7.88 -0.25
C VAL A 101 3.50 -9.32 0.18
N GLY A 102 2.76 -10.31 -0.32
CA GLY A 102 3.00 -11.71 0.02
C GLY A 102 2.61 -12.07 1.46
N ILE A 103 1.64 -11.35 2.01
CA ILE A 103 1.03 -11.62 3.32
C ILE A 103 -0.47 -11.29 3.27
N ILE A 104 -1.25 -11.97 4.12
CA ILE A 104 -2.73 -11.83 4.14
C ILE A 104 -3.16 -10.42 4.57
N MET A 105 -2.39 -9.79 5.45
CA MET A 105 -2.63 -8.42 5.94
C MET A 105 -1.94 -7.40 5.06
N SER A 106 -2.61 -6.31 4.71
CA SER A 106 -2.04 -5.27 3.85
C SER A 106 -1.62 -4.01 4.61
N GLY A 107 -0.89 -3.12 3.95
CA GLY A 107 -0.44 -1.85 4.51
C GLY A 107 0.63 -2.01 5.61
N TRP A 108 0.82 -0.96 6.40
CA TRP A 108 1.88 -0.89 7.40
C TRP A 108 1.80 -2.03 8.43
N LEU A 109 0.60 -2.39 8.87
CA LEU A 109 0.38 -3.45 9.86
C LEU A 109 0.79 -4.81 9.30
N GLY A 110 0.45 -5.07 8.03
CA GLY A 110 0.89 -6.28 7.32
C GLY A 110 2.41 -6.37 7.22
N ALA A 111 3.06 -5.27 6.85
CA ALA A 111 4.52 -5.21 6.74
C ALA A 111 5.22 -5.49 8.07
N VAL A 112 4.78 -4.85 9.16
CA VAL A 112 5.37 -5.06 10.49
C VAL A 112 5.16 -6.49 10.98
N ASN A 113 3.92 -6.99 10.89
CA ASN A 113 3.62 -8.36 11.32
C ASN A 113 4.41 -9.39 10.52
N TYR A 114 4.57 -9.17 9.22
CA TYR A 114 5.32 -10.10 8.40
C TYR A 114 6.82 -10.05 8.69
N GLY A 115 7.36 -8.85 8.93
CA GLY A 115 8.74 -8.67 9.40
C GLY A 115 9.02 -9.45 10.69
N VAL A 116 8.12 -9.40 11.67
CA VAL A 116 8.26 -10.18 12.92
C VAL A 116 8.27 -11.68 12.65
N ILE A 117 7.34 -12.19 11.83
CA ILE A 117 7.28 -13.62 11.48
C ILE A 117 8.59 -14.06 10.82
N VAL A 118 9.02 -13.34 9.78
CA VAL A 118 10.22 -13.68 9.01
C VAL A 118 11.48 -13.57 9.85
N SER A 119 11.56 -12.57 10.75
CA SER A 119 12.71 -12.44 11.66
C SER A 119 12.88 -13.65 12.57
N ASN A 120 11.78 -14.27 13.03
CA ASN A 120 11.85 -15.51 13.82
C ASN A 120 12.36 -16.70 12.99
N ASP A 121 12.03 -16.75 11.70
CA ASP A 121 12.50 -17.83 10.83
C ASP A 121 13.98 -17.65 10.45
N VAL A 122 14.43 -16.41 10.28
CA VAL A 122 15.86 -16.07 10.12
C VAL A 122 16.64 -16.43 11.39
N ASP A 123 16.11 -16.12 12.58
CA ASP A 123 16.75 -16.42 13.86
C ASP A 123 16.98 -17.94 14.05
N LYS A 124 15.96 -18.76 13.75
CA LYS A 124 16.08 -20.24 13.77
C LYS A 124 17.14 -20.76 12.80
N TYR A 125 17.28 -20.13 11.63
CA TYR A 125 18.27 -20.51 10.63
C TYR A 125 19.70 -20.16 11.06
N LEU A 126 19.90 -18.99 11.68
CA LEU A 126 21.21 -18.55 12.15
C LEU A 126 21.64 -19.18 13.48
N THR A 127 20.67 -19.51 14.34
CA THR A 127 20.89 -20.10 15.67
C THR A 127 20.20 -21.45 15.81
N PRO A 128 20.58 -22.46 14.99
CA PRO A 128 20.02 -23.78 15.15
C PRO A 128 20.28 -24.28 16.57
N ALA A 129 19.22 -24.69 17.26
CA ALA A 129 19.33 -25.19 18.63
C ALA A 129 20.42 -26.28 18.68
N ALA A 130 21.37 -26.14 19.61
CA ALA A 130 22.40 -27.14 19.80
C ALA A 130 21.72 -28.51 19.96
N ALA A 131 22.13 -29.48 19.13
CA ALA A 131 21.61 -30.83 19.22
C ALA A 131 21.79 -31.30 20.67
N ARG A 132 20.68 -31.57 21.36
CA ARG A 132 20.73 -32.22 22.68
C ARG A 132 21.25 -33.63 22.43
N ILE A 133 22.52 -33.85 22.76
CA ILE A 133 23.16 -35.17 22.82
C ILE A 133 22.63 -35.91 24.05
#